data_AF-A0A841TXI2-F1
#
_entry.id   AF-A0A841TXI2-F1
#
_cell.length_a   1.000
_cell.length_b   1.000
_cell.length_c   1.000
_cell.angle_alpha   90.00
_cell.angle_beta   90.00
_cell.angle_gamma   90.00
#
_symmetry.space_group_name_H-M   'P 1'
#
loop_
_entity.id
_entity.type
_entity.pdbx_description
1 polymer ?
#
loop_
_entity_poly.entity_id
_entity_poly.type
_entity_poly.pdbx_seq_one_letter_code
_entity_poly.pdbx_strand_id
1 'polypeptide(L)'
;MAVIVCPWCQSEVTQEEGQEPEKFCPICENELDGYRTLRIDIGGYDEEEDEEDEDGEDESFSVGEEGLGWERDEDLREKNESLLAYEETVESLLDEQDVVPECPQCREYMLEAGERTVGADEFVPRVPEELGRPVLEAPFVMTAYVCPSCFAMQYALGENDRSRLAQRLSGGRGNRREGRA
;
A
#
# COMPACT_ATOMS: atom_id res chain seq x y z
N MET A 1 -17.55 -23.78 24.96
CA MET A 1 -16.96 -23.60 23.62
C MET A 1 -16.44 -22.18 23.52
N ALA A 2 -15.14 -22.02 23.31
CA ALA A 2 -14.55 -20.73 22.99
C ALA A 2 -14.32 -20.64 21.48
N VAL A 3 -14.48 -19.44 20.92
CA VAL A 3 -14.21 -19.18 19.50
C VAL A 3 -13.09 -18.16 19.44
N ILE A 4 -12.02 -18.50 18.73
CA ILE A 4 -10.90 -17.59 18.45
C ILE A 4 -10.98 -17.22 16.97
N VAL A 5 -10.89 -15.93 16.66
CA VAL A 5 -10.81 -15.46 15.28
C VAL A 5 -9.34 -15.39 14.88
N CYS A 6 -8.97 -16.07 13.78
CA CYS A 6 -7.61 -15.99 13.25
C CYS A 6 -7.32 -14.58 12.72
N PRO A 7 -6.25 -13.90 13.16
CA PRO A 7 -5.92 -12.55 12.69
C PRO A 7 -5.44 -12.50 11.23
N TRP A 8 -5.06 -13.65 10.64
CA TRP A 8 -4.50 -13.72 9.29
C TRP A 8 -5.58 -13.96 8.21
N CYS A 9 -6.42 -14.97 8.41
CA CYS A 9 -7.45 -15.37 7.45
C CYS A 9 -8.88 -15.07 7.90
N GLN A 10 -9.05 -14.48 9.09
CA GLN A 10 -10.34 -14.08 9.69
C GLN A 10 -11.31 -15.26 9.89
N SER A 11 -10.81 -16.49 9.88
CA SER A 11 -11.63 -17.68 10.11
C SER A 11 -11.88 -17.89 11.60
N GLU A 12 -13.09 -18.32 11.93
CA GLU A 12 -13.47 -18.73 13.28
C GLU A 12 -12.92 -20.12 13.58
N VAL A 13 -12.03 -20.20 14.58
CA VAL A 13 -11.43 -21.45 15.06
C VAL A 13 -12.18 -21.86 16.32
N THR A 14 -12.88 -22.99 16.24
CA THR A 14 -13.66 -23.55 17.35
C THR A 14 -12.76 -24.32 18.31
N GLN A 15 -12.76 -23.95 19.59
CA GLN A 15 -12.04 -24.68 20.63
C GLN A 15 -12.98 -25.51 21.49
N GLU A 16 -12.67 -26.80 21.61
CA GLU A 16 -13.35 -27.73 22.51
C GLU A 16 -12.95 -27.49 23.97
N GLU A 17 -13.89 -27.68 24.90
CA GLU A 17 -13.65 -27.43 26.32
C GLU A 17 -12.70 -28.48 26.89
N GLY A 18 -11.50 -28.06 27.29
CA GLY A 18 -10.46 -28.93 27.86
C GLY A 18 -9.26 -29.20 26.95
N GLN A 19 -9.31 -28.74 25.70
CA GLN A 19 -8.17 -28.79 24.76
C GLN A 19 -7.25 -27.58 24.97
N GLU A 20 -5.93 -27.79 24.99
CA GLU A 20 -4.98 -26.67 24.95
C GLU A 20 -5.19 -25.87 23.65
N PRO A 21 -5.10 -24.53 23.71
CA PRO A 21 -5.32 -23.70 22.53
C PRO A 21 -4.31 -24.04 21.44
N GLU A 22 -4.82 -24.35 20.23
CA GLU A 22 -3.96 -24.63 19.09
C GLU A 22 -3.08 -23.42 18.78
N LYS A 23 -1.78 -23.65 18.61
CA LYS A 23 -0.82 -22.59 18.28
C LYS A 23 -0.92 -22.12 16.84
N PHE A 24 -1.49 -22.93 15.96
CA PHE A 24 -1.57 -22.67 14.52
C PHE A 24 -3.01 -22.71 14.04
N CYS A 25 -3.34 -21.86 13.08
CA CYS A 25 -4.65 -21.87 12.44
C CYS A 25 -4.78 -23.09 11.51
N PRO A 26 -5.85 -23.90 11.61
CA PRO A 26 -6.04 -25.07 10.73
C PRO A 26 -6.39 -24.72 9.28
N ILE A 27 -6.67 -23.44 8.99
CA ILE A 27 -7.06 -22.97 7.65
C ILE A 27 -5.87 -22.42 6.87
N CYS A 28 -5.00 -21.65 7.52
CA CYS A 28 -3.90 -20.94 6.86
C CYS A 28 -2.52 -21.24 7.44
N GLU A 29 -2.44 -22.13 8.44
CA GLU A 29 -1.19 -22.62 9.05
C GLU A 29 -0.31 -21.55 9.69
N ASN A 30 -0.81 -20.31 9.85
CA ASN A 30 -0.12 -19.26 10.57
C ASN A 30 -0.31 -19.40 12.09
N GLU A 31 0.67 -18.90 12.83
CA GLU A 31 0.62 -18.83 14.30
C GLU A 31 -0.54 -17.94 14.77
N LEU A 32 -1.34 -18.46 15.70
CA LEU A 32 -2.45 -17.76 16.36
C LEU A 32 -1.97 -16.92 17.56
N ASP A 33 -0.75 -17.17 18.03
CA ASP A 33 -0.08 -16.38 19.06
C ASP A 33 0.68 -15.22 18.40
N GLY A 34 0.39 -13.99 18.85
CA GLY A 34 1.27 -12.84 18.63
C GLY A 34 0.97 -11.95 17.43
N TYR A 35 0.43 -10.76 17.74
CA TYR A 35 0.99 -9.55 17.13
C TYR A 35 2.50 -9.58 17.37
N ARG A 36 3.31 -9.46 16.30
CA ARG A 36 4.76 -9.19 16.40
C ARG A 36 4.97 -7.84 17.08
N THR A 37 4.95 -7.82 18.40
CA THR A 37 5.27 -6.65 19.19
C THR A 37 6.79 -6.62 19.35
N LEU A 38 7.45 -5.78 18.56
CA LEU A 38 8.84 -5.44 18.81
C LEU A 38 8.88 -4.66 20.13
N ARG A 39 9.42 -5.26 21.19
CA ARG A 39 9.81 -4.54 22.39
C ARG A 39 11.17 -3.93 22.12
N ILE A 40 11.20 -2.61 21.94
CA ILE A 40 12.44 -1.86 21.77
C ILE A 40 12.75 -1.25 23.14
N ASP A 41 13.71 -1.84 23.85
CA ASP A 41 14.29 -1.22 25.05
C ASP A 41 15.22 -0.09 24.58
N ILE A 42 14.74 1.15 24.63
CA ILE A 42 15.58 2.34 24.41
C ILE A 42 16.31 2.60 25.74
N GLY A 43 17.37 1.83 25.97
CA GLY A 43 18.29 2.08 27.08
C GLY A 43 19.16 3.30 26.75
N GLY A 44 19.05 4.37 27.54
CA GLY A 44 19.98 5.50 27.42
C GLY A 44 19.44 6.85 27.89
N TYR A 45 18.86 6.92 29.09
CA TYR A 45 18.77 8.18 29.84
C TYR A 45 19.15 7.90 31.30
N ASP A 46 20.46 8.04 31.54
CA ASP A 46 21.15 8.59 32.71
C ASP A 46 20.57 8.37 34.12
N GLU A 47 21.34 7.70 34.98
CA GLU A 47 21.52 8.08 36.39
C GLU A 47 22.73 7.35 36.98
N GLU A 48 23.74 8.14 37.37
CA GLU A 48 24.92 7.74 38.13
C GLU A 48 24.53 7.39 39.57
N GLU A 49 24.90 6.21 40.07
CA GLU A 49 25.07 5.95 41.50
C GLU A 49 26.07 4.78 41.70
N ASP A 50 27.21 5.08 42.34
CA ASP A 50 28.25 4.16 42.79
C ASP A 50 27.73 3.20 43.88
N GLU A 51 28.18 1.93 43.87
CA GLU A 51 28.69 1.21 45.06
C GLU A 51 29.36 -0.12 44.65
N GLU A 52 30.59 -0.33 45.14
CA GLU A 52 31.50 -1.46 44.89
C GLU A 52 31.02 -2.79 45.50
N ASP A 53 31.17 -3.91 44.77
CA ASP A 53 31.63 -5.18 45.34
C ASP A 53 32.11 -6.15 44.22
N GLU A 54 33.24 -6.80 44.50
CA GLU A 54 34.09 -7.59 43.60
C GLU A 54 33.50 -8.90 43.05
N ASP A 55 34.12 -9.34 41.94
CA ASP A 55 34.28 -10.71 41.43
C ASP A 55 33.31 -11.16 40.32
N GLY A 56 33.76 -10.95 39.09
CA GLY A 56 33.14 -11.44 37.87
C GLY A 56 33.96 -11.04 36.66
N GLU A 57 35.06 -11.76 36.44
CA GLU A 57 35.80 -11.93 35.17
C GLU A 57 35.46 -10.87 34.10
N ASP A 58 36.18 -9.74 34.17
CA ASP A 58 36.21 -8.69 33.16
C ASP A 58 36.79 -9.28 31.87
N GLU A 59 35.95 -9.93 31.07
CA GLU A 59 36.13 -10.01 29.62
C GLU A 59 35.93 -8.60 29.08
N SER A 60 36.93 -7.73 29.33
CA SER A 60 37.14 -6.56 28.51
C SER A 60 37.13 -7.05 27.07
N PHE A 61 36.03 -6.77 26.37
CA PHE A 61 36.05 -6.68 24.93
C PHE A 61 36.98 -5.51 24.63
N SER A 62 38.28 -5.82 24.60
CA SER A 62 39.25 -5.05 23.87
C SER A 62 38.71 -5.08 22.44
N VAL A 63 37.97 -4.02 22.08
CA VAL A 63 37.75 -3.67 20.69
C VAL A 63 39.13 -3.32 20.18
N GLY A 64 39.88 -4.36 19.82
CA GLY A 64 41.08 -4.25 19.05
C GLY A 64 40.74 -3.36 17.86
N GLU A 65 41.65 -2.46 17.56
CA GLU A 65 41.67 -1.50 16.46
C GLU A 65 41.66 -2.18 15.06
N GLU A 66 41.18 -3.41 14.97
CA GLU A 66 41.30 -4.34 13.86
C GLU A 66 40.08 -5.27 13.85
N GLY A 67 38.90 -4.74 13.53
CA GLY A 67 37.71 -5.60 13.39
C GLY A 67 36.39 -4.95 13.00
N LEU A 68 36.20 -3.65 13.23
CA LEU A 68 35.08 -2.92 12.62
C LEU A 68 35.61 -2.13 11.43
N GLY A 69 35.81 -2.86 10.34
CA GLY A 69 35.90 -2.26 9.02
C GLY A 69 34.58 -1.56 8.73
N TRP A 70 34.43 -0.34 9.24
CA TRP A 70 33.67 0.70 8.56
C TRP A 70 34.47 0.99 7.27
N GLU A 71 34.44 0.02 6.35
CA GLU A 71 34.78 0.27 4.96
C GLU A 71 34.01 1.55 4.62
N ARG A 72 34.77 2.56 4.21
CA ARG A 72 34.26 3.89 3.97
C ARG A 72 33.30 3.80 2.79
N ASP A 73 32.05 3.54 3.10
CA ASP A 73 31.01 3.16 2.15
C ASP A 73 30.42 4.45 1.54
N GLU A 74 31.23 5.11 0.72
CA GLU A 74 30.80 6.24 -0.12
C GLU A 74 29.57 5.85 -0.95
N ASP A 75 29.51 4.61 -1.44
CA ASP A 75 28.37 4.05 -2.16
C ASP A 75 27.06 4.01 -1.32
N LEU A 76 27.11 3.62 -0.04
CA LEU A 76 25.96 3.67 0.87
C LEU A 76 25.51 5.12 1.14
N ARG A 77 26.45 6.07 1.24
CA ARG A 77 26.12 7.49 1.43
C ARG A 77 25.47 8.09 0.19
N GLU A 78 26.00 7.83 -0.99
CA GLU A 78 25.43 8.28 -2.27
C GLU A 78 24.04 7.68 -2.52
N LYS A 79 23.84 6.38 -2.21
CA LYS A 79 22.52 5.74 -2.28
C LYS A 79 21.52 6.40 -1.34
N ASN A 80 21.94 6.73 -0.12
CA ASN A 80 21.09 7.41 0.86
C ASN A 80 20.67 8.81 0.34
N GLU A 81 21.62 9.60 -0.18
CA GLU A 81 21.33 10.90 -0.76
C GLU A 81 20.39 10.81 -1.97
N SER A 82 20.58 9.82 -2.85
CA SER A 82 19.69 9.61 -3.99
C SER A 82 18.26 9.21 -3.60
N LEU A 83 18.10 8.47 -2.51
CA LEU A 83 16.80 8.04 -1.99
C LEU A 83 16.07 9.21 -1.33
N LEU A 84 16.78 10.03 -0.55
CA LEU A 84 16.22 11.26 0.02
C LEU A 84 15.77 12.24 -1.07
N ALA A 85 16.59 12.44 -2.11
CA ALA A 85 16.24 13.30 -3.23
C ALA A 85 15.03 12.77 -4.01
N TYR A 86 14.90 11.45 -4.13
CA TYR A 86 13.73 10.82 -4.73
C TYR A 86 12.46 11.10 -3.91
N GLU A 87 12.51 10.86 -2.60
CA GLU A 87 11.39 11.10 -1.69
C GLU A 87 10.95 12.57 -1.70
N GLU A 88 11.89 13.52 -1.60
CA GLU A 88 11.60 14.96 -1.66
C GLU A 88 10.94 15.36 -3.00
N THR A 89 11.44 14.80 -4.11
CA THR A 89 10.87 15.07 -5.44
C THR A 89 9.44 14.51 -5.54
N VAL A 90 9.22 13.31 -5.02
CA VAL A 90 7.88 12.69 -5.00
C VAL A 90 6.92 13.55 -4.19
N GLU A 91 7.30 13.97 -2.98
CA GLU A 91 6.45 14.84 -2.14
C GLU A 91 6.14 16.16 -2.83
N SER A 92 7.14 16.81 -3.42
CA SER A 92 6.97 18.08 -4.14
C SER A 92 5.96 17.94 -5.30
N LEU A 93 6.07 16.87 -6.08
CA LEU A 93 5.15 16.62 -7.19
C LEU A 93 3.73 16.31 -6.70
N LEU A 94 3.58 15.60 -5.58
CA LEU A 94 2.28 15.31 -4.99
C LEU A 94 1.58 16.58 -4.49
N ASP A 95 2.32 17.53 -3.92
CA ASP A 95 1.79 18.81 -3.44
C ASP A 95 1.29 19.71 -4.58
N GLU A 96 1.88 19.61 -5.78
CA GLU A 96 1.46 20.37 -6.97
C GLU A 96 0.21 19.80 -7.64
N GLN A 97 -0.13 18.53 -7.41
CA GLN A 97 -1.22 17.83 -8.08
C GLN A 97 -2.60 18.16 -7.48
N ASP A 98 -3.55 18.54 -8.35
CA ASP A 98 -4.94 18.76 -7.94
C ASP A 98 -5.65 17.48 -7.45
N VAL A 99 -5.29 16.33 -8.04
CA VAL A 99 -5.89 15.04 -7.74
C VAL A 99 -4.79 14.03 -7.42
N VAL A 100 -4.85 13.48 -6.21
CA VAL A 100 -3.87 12.52 -5.69
C VAL A 100 -4.57 11.19 -5.37
N PRO A 101 -4.66 10.25 -6.33
CA PRO A 101 -5.33 8.97 -6.10
C PRO A 101 -4.42 7.99 -5.35
N GLU A 102 -5.04 7.08 -4.58
CA GLU A 102 -4.34 5.98 -3.91
C GLU A 102 -4.12 4.78 -4.85
N CYS A 103 -2.95 4.14 -4.74
CA CYS A 103 -2.60 2.97 -5.51
C CYS A 103 -3.40 1.74 -5.03
N PRO A 104 -4.09 1.00 -5.92
CA PRO A 104 -4.85 -0.17 -5.50
C PRO A 104 -3.97 -1.37 -5.07
N GLN A 105 -2.66 -1.32 -5.31
CA GLN A 105 -1.73 -2.41 -4.95
C GLN A 105 -1.09 -2.20 -3.57
N CYS A 106 -0.61 -1.00 -3.28
CA CYS A 106 0.11 -0.71 -2.03
C CYS A 106 -0.53 0.41 -1.18
N ARG A 107 -1.59 1.06 -1.68
CA ARG A 107 -2.31 2.20 -1.05
C ARG A 107 -1.48 3.46 -0.85
N GLU A 108 -0.35 3.56 -1.54
CA GLU A 108 0.43 4.80 -1.61
C GLU A 108 -0.17 5.79 -2.60
N TYR A 109 0.03 7.08 -2.38
CA TYR A 109 -0.37 8.11 -3.33
C TYR A 109 0.36 7.99 -4.67
N MET A 110 -0.34 8.31 -5.76
CA MET A 110 0.20 8.18 -7.12
C MET A 110 0.48 9.55 -7.75
N LEU A 111 1.52 9.58 -8.57
CA LEU A 111 1.95 10.73 -9.36
C LEU A 111 1.25 10.77 -10.71
N GLU A 112 0.80 11.94 -11.15
CA GLU A 112 0.31 12.18 -12.49
C GLU A 112 1.47 12.16 -13.49
N ALA A 113 1.47 11.19 -14.39
CA ALA A 113 2.51 11.02 -15.41
C ALA A 113 2.15 11.72 -16.73
N GLY A 114 0.89 12.12 -16.90
CA GLY A 114 0.39 12.88 -18.05
C GLY A 114 -0.90 12.33 -18.65
N GLU A 115 -1.31 12.91 -19.77
CA GLU A 115 -2.58 12.59 -20.43
C GLU A 115 -2.37 11.87 -21.77
N ARG A 116 -3.29 10.95 -22.08
CA ARG A 116 -3.39 10.26 -23.36
C ARG A 116 -4.79 10.40 -23.94
N THR A 117 -4.88 10.94 -25.14
CA THR A 117 -6.12 10.96 -25.92
C THR A 117 -6.26 9.67 -26.71
N VAL A 118 -7.41 9.01 -26.59
CA VAL A 118 -7.73 7.79 -27.34
C VAL A 118 -8.65 8.14 -28.51
N GLY A 119 -8.18 7.92 -29.73
CA GLY A 119 -8.94 8.18 -30.96
C GLY A 119 -9.99 7.10 -31.28
N ALA A 120 -10.88 7.41 -32.22
CA ALA A 120 -11.93 6.48 -32.65
C ALA A 120 -11.38 5.22 -33.36
N ASP A 121 -10.22 5.34 -34.01
CA ASP A 121 -9.57 4.23 -34.72
C ASP A 121 -8.88 3.24 -33.76
N GLU A 122 -8.56 3.66 -32.54
CA GLU A 122 -7.84 2.86 -31.53
C GLU A 122 -8.77 2.23 -30.48
N PHE A 123 -10.07 2.55 -30.51
CA PHE A 123 -11.02 2.14 -29.48
C PHE A 123 -12.28 1.52 -30.07
N VAL A 124 -12.55 0.27 -29.68
CA VAL A 124 -13.79 -0.41 -30.03
C VAL A 124 -14.78 -0.30 -28.87
N PRO A 125 -15.83 0.54 -28.99
CA PRO A 125 -16.79 0.72 -27.91
C PRO A 125 -17.64 -0.52 -27.69
N ARG A 126 -17.79 -0.93 -26.42
CA ARG A 126 -18.73 -1.99 -26.04
C ARG A 126 -20.15 -1.43 -25.91
N VAL A 127 -21.12 -2.11 -26.53
CA VAL A 127 -22.56 -1.82 -26.45
C VAL A 127 -23.26 -2.94 -25.68
N PRO A 128 -23.59 -2.75 -24.39
CA PRO A 128 -24.40 -3.69 -23.63
C PRO A 128 -25.86 -3.66 -24.09
N GLU A 129 -26.51 -4.82 -24.13
CA GLU A 129 -27.93 -4.94 -24.53
C GLU A 129 -28.86 -4.09 -23.65
N GLU A 130 -28.58 -4.01 -22.34
CA GLU A 130 -29.38 -3.22 -21.40
C GLU A 130 -29.33 -1.72 -21.68
N LEU A 131 -28.22 -1.24 -22.23
CA LEU A 131 -27.99 0.17 -22.50
C LEU A 131 -28.39 0.54 -23.93
N GLY A 132 -28.25 -0.39 -24.89
CA GLY A 132 -28.59 -0.20 -26.31
C GLY A 132 -27.71 0.83 -27.04
N ARG A 133 -26.68 1.36 -26.36
CA ARG A 133 -25.71 2.34 -26.88
C ARG A 133 -24.34 2.11 -26.22
N PRO A 134 -23.25 2.65 -26.80
CA PRO A 134 -21.91 2.56 -26.21
C PRO A 134 -21.85 3.05 -24.76
N VAL A 135 -21.08 2.38 -23.92
CA VAL A 135 -20.78 2.86 -22.56
C VAL A 135 -19.92 4.11 -22.63
N LEU A 136 -18.80 4.02 -23.36
CA LEU A 136 -17.86 5.11 -23.62
C LEU A 136 -17.72 5.28 -25.13
N GLU A 137 -17.59 6.51 -25.61
CA GLU A 137 -17.36 6.80 -27.03
C GLU A 137 -16.06 7.57 -27.16
N ALA A 138 -15.26 7.21 -28.17
CA ALA A 138 -14.09 7.98 -28.56
C ALA A 138 -14.50 9.23 -29.38
N PRO A 139 -13.71 10.31 -29.34
CA PRO A 139 -12.48 10.45 -28.56
C PRO A 139 -12.76 10.75 -27.07
N PHE A 140 -11.87 10.25 -26.22
CA PHE A 140 -11.84 10.57 -24.78
C PHE A 140 -10.39 10.70 -24.30
N VAL A 141 -10.19 11.43 -23.21
CA VAL A 141 -8.89 11.64 -22.57
C VAL A 141 -8.76 10.74 -21.35
N MET A 142 -7.58 10.17 -21.15
CA MET A 142 -7.22 9.43 -19.93
C MET A 142 -5.99 10.05 -19.30
N THR A 143 -5.99 10.22 -17.99
CA THR A 143 -4.83 10.63 -17.20
C THR A 143 -4.14 9.38 -16.67
N ALA A 144 -2.83 9.27 -16.90
CA ALA A 144 -2.00 8.18 -16.41
C ALA A 144 -1.40 8.57 -15.06
N TYR A 145 -1.50 7.65 -14.10
CA TYR A 145 -0.90 7.79 -12.78
C TYR A 145 0.12 6.67 -12.55
N VAL A 146 1.24 6.97 -11.90
CA VAL A 146 2.29 6.02 -11.55
C VAL A 146 2.55 6.06 -10.05
N CYS A 147 2.59 4.88 -9.43
CA CYS A 147 2.90 4.77 -8.01
C CYS A 147 4.42 4.82 -7.79
N PRO A 148 4.95 5.74 -6.95
CA PRO A 148 6.37 5.85 -6.68
C PRO A 148 6.92 4.67 -5.85
N SER A 149 6.08 3.95 -5.10
CA SER A 149 6.52 2.84 -4.24
C SER A 149 6.55 1.48 -4.94
N CYS A 150 5.56 1.19 -5.79
CA CYS A 150 5.45 -0.12 -6.46
C CYS A 150 5.49 -0.05 -7.99
N PHE A 151 5.62 1.15 -8.57
CA PHE A 151 5.70 1.40 -10.02
C PHE A 151 4.51 0.88 -10.83
N ALA A 152 3.39 0.55 -10.16
CA ALA A 152 2.14 0.22 -10.83
C ALA A 152 1.58 1.47 -11.52
N MET A 153 1.15 1.29 -12.77
CA MET A 153 0.50 2.33 -13.55
C MET A 153 -1.02 2.14 -13.52
N GLN A 154 -1.76 3.24 -13.39
CA GLN A 154 -3.22 3.28 -13.46
C GLN A 154 -3.67 4.36 -14.42
N TYR A 155 -4.87 4.21 -14.97
CA TYR A 155 -5.47 5.21 -15.85
C TYR A 155 -6.81 5.65 -15.28
N ALA A 156 -7.02 6.96 -15.19
CA ALA A 156 -8.32 7.55 -14.90
C ALA A 156 -8.88 8.19 -16.16
N LEU A 157 -10.20 8.15 -16.32
CA LEU A 157 -10.88 8.90 -17.38
C LEU A 157 -10.84 10.40 -17.03
N GLY A 158 -10.57 11.27 -18.00
CA GLY A 158 -10.55 12.72 -17.80
C GLY A 158 -11.87 13.27 -17.29
N GLU A 159 -11.84 14.39 -16.57
CA GLU A 159 -13.00 14.93 -15.84
C GLU A 159 -14.23 15.19 -16.74
N ASN A 160 -14.00 15.79 -17.91
CA ASN A 160 -15.06 16.06 -18.89
C ASN A 160 -15.72 14.76 -19.38
N ASP A 161 -14.93 13.72 -19.65
CA ASP A 161 -15.42 12.45 -20.15
C ASP A 161 -16.11 11.63 -19.05
N ARG A 162 -15.66 11.73 -17.79
CA ARG A 162 -16.38 11.19 -16.62
C ARG A 162 -17.77 11.80 -16.50
N SER A 163 -17.89 13.13 -16.68
CA SER A 163 -19.17 13.84 -16.64
C SER A 163 -20.11 13.40 -17.77
N ARG A 164 -19.57 13.29 -19.01
CA ARG A 164 -20.32 12.77 -20.16
C ARG A 164 -20.79 11.33 -19.94
N LEU A 165 -19.93 10.48 -19.39
CA LEU A 165 -20.27 9.10 -19.06
C LEU A 165 -21.40 9.04 -18.01
N ALA A 166 -21.30 9.82 -16.93
CA ALA A 166 -22.31 9.86 -15.87
C ALA A 166 -23.68 10.32 -16.40
N GLN A 167 -23.72 11.35 -17.26
CA GLN A 167 -24.95 11.81 -17.91
C GLN A 167 -25.57 10.74 -18.82
N ARG A 168 -24.75 10.00 -19.56
CA ARG A 168 -25.23 8.90 -20.42
C ARG A 168 -25.82 7.75 -19.61
N LEU A 169 -25.22 7.40 -18.50
CA LEU A 169 -25.71 6.30 -17.66
C LEU A 169 -26.98 6.70 -16.88
N SER A 170 -27.10 7.97 -16.46
CA SER A 170 -28.28 8.46 -15.75
C SER A 170 -29.50 8.65 -16.66
N GLY A 171 -29.32 9.12 -17.90
CA GLY A 171 -30.41 9.32 -18.86
C GLY A 171 -31.07 8.03 -19.37
N GLY A 172 -30.49 6.85 -19.12
CA GLY A 172 -31.02 5.55 -19.59
C GLY A 172 -32.22 5.00 -18.80
N ARG A 173 -32.60 5.63 -17.67
CA ARG A 173 -33.73 5.17 -16.84
C ARG A 173 -35.10 5.77 -17.23
N GLY A 174 -35.15 6.72 -18.16
CA GLY A 174 -36.36 7.47 -18.51
C GLY A 174 -37.35 6.79 -19.48
N ASN A 175 -36.90 5.87 -20.34
CA ASN A 175 -37.73 5.39 -21.47
C ASN A 175 -38.34 3.98 -21.30
N ARG A 176 -38.24 3.35 -20.12
CA ARG A 176 -38.73 1.99 -19.86
C ARG A 176 -40.08 1.91 -19.12
N ARG A 177 -40.86 3.00 -19.08
CA ARG A 177 -42.21 3.02 -18.46
C ARG A 177 -43.40 3.11 -19.43
N GLU A 178 -43.17 3.15 -20.74
CA GLU A 178 -44.24 3.06 -21.75
C GLU A 178 -44.18 1.70 -22.44
N GLY A 179 -44.78 0.68 -21.82
CA GLY A 179 -44.75 -0.67 -22.40
C GLY A 179 -45.46 -1.76 -21.61
N ARG A 180 -46.46 -1.41 -20.78
CA ARG A 180 -47.37 -2.40 -20.20
C ARG A 180 -48.79 -1.85 -20.23
N ALA A 181 -49.42 -1.99 -21.40
CA ALA A 181 -50.86 -2.07 -21.53
C ALA A 181 -51.24 -3.55 -21.53
#